data_AF-A0A674E471-F1
#
_entry.id   AF-A0A674E471-F1
#
_cell.length_a   1.000
_cell.length_b   1.000
_cell.length_c   1.000
_cell.angle_alpha   90.00
_cell.angle_beta   90.00
_cell.angle_gamma   90.00
#
_symmetry.space_group_name_H-M   'P 1'
#
loop_
_entity.id
_entity.type
_entity.pdbx_description
1 polymer ?
#
loop_
_entity_poly.entity_id
_entity_poly.type
_entity_poly.pdbx_seq_one_letter_code
_entity_poly.pdbx_strand_id
1 'polypeptide(L)'
;MQICRDACFFLLKTLLVYLTFEVETIQAQCSKPKGGSHMSLSGDYITQETFPAGSNVVFKCDVGYVGFAMTTTCLGETWKNVTSTCRRRSCGSPGEVMNGRYDLTEGVEFGARVTAQCDKGHYIVGSKVRNCMASGWSGRLAICEVVRCGAPPVVANGSLLNRAEESYAYRELVEYQCDRQLTLDGPRFLHCSETGQFEPYPPKCIDITCPTPKIDKAFRVEGHIPPYKYKSFVRYECEKGYEMEGESGLTCEIDSRWSASYPTCKVSEDSNPEAEKSLFSKIKNEVKGGLSKSLGGL
;
A
#
# COMPACT_ATOMS: atom_id res chain seq x y z
N MET A 1 37.81 78.16 -85.09
CA MET A 1 37.99 78.09 -83.62
C MET A 1 36.71 77.70 -82.85
N GLN A 2 35.75 77.01 -83.48
CA GLN A 2 34.46 76.69 -82.84
C GLN A 2 34.29 75.20 -82.46
N ILE A 3 35.17 74.30 -82.94
CA ILE A 3 35.03 72.85 -82.75
C ILE A 3 35.72 72.36 -81.46
N CYS A 4 36.65 73.15 -80.87
CA CYS A 4 37.33 72.81 -79.61
C CYS A 4 36.54 73.16 -78.33
N ARG A 5 35.53 74.05 -78.39
CA ARG A 5 34.72 74.39 -77.20
C ARG A 5 33.71 73.30 -76.84
N ASP A 6 33.14 72.63 -77.85
CA ASP A 6 32.10 71.61 -77.63
C ASP A 6 32.66 70.24 -77.22
N ALA A 7 33.85 69.88 -77.72
CA ALA A 7 34.54 68.65 -77.29
C ALA A 7 34.99 68.71 -75.81
N CYS A 8 35.39 69.89 -75.34
CA CYS A 8 35.78 70.11 -73.94
C CYS A 8 34.55 70.04 -73.01
N PHE A 9 33.39 70.54 -73.45
CA PHE A 9 32.13 70.49 -72.69
C PHE A 9 31.56 69.07 -72.59
N PHE A 10 31.68 68.27 -73.66
CA PHE A 10 31.27 66.87 -73.63
C PHE A 10 32.19 66.03 -72.74
N LEU A 11 33.51 66.24 -72.79
CA LEU A 11 34.45 65.54 -71.92
C LEU A 11 34.30 65.94 -70.44
N LEU A 12 34.00 67.21 -70.14
CA LEU A 12 33.69 67.67 -68.77
C LEU A 12 32.37 67.11 -68.26
N LYS A 13 31.33 67.03 -69.10
CA LYS A 13 30.05 66.39 -68.75
C LYS A 13 30.20 64.89 -68.57
N THR A 14 30.99 64.20 -69.39
CA THR A 14 31.27 62.78 -69.17
C THR A 14 32.14 62.57 -67.92
N LEU A 15 33.15 63.42 -67.64
CA LEU A 15 33.93 63.33 -66.39
C LEU A 15 33.07 63.62 -65.14
N LEU A 16 32.10 64.54 -65.22
CA LEU A 16 31.13 64.79 -64.15
C LEU A 16 30.14 63.63 -63.96
N VAL A 17 29.80 62.92 -65.04
CA VAL A 17 28.99 61.68 -64.99
C VAL A 17 29.80 60.50 -64.43
N TYR A 18 31.13 60.48 -64.60
CA TYR A 18 32.01 59.50 -63.95
C TYR A 18 32.40 59.87 -62.49
N LEU A 19 32.13 61.12 -62.06
CA LEU A 19 32.37 61.60 -60.68
C LEU A 19 31.12 61.53 -59.79
N THR A 20 29.98 61.05 -60.29
CA THR A 20 28.99 60.44 -59.39
C THR A 20 29.54 59.08 -59.01
N PHE A 21 30.46 59.11 -58.03
CA PHE A 21 30.76 57.99 -57.16
C PHE A 21 29.49 57.14 -57.02
N GLU A 22 29.57 55.86 -57.39
CA GLU A 22 28.77 54.85 -56.71
C GLU A 22 29.16 54.95 -55.25
N VAL A 23 28.48 55.84 -54.52
CA VAL A 23 28.34 55.70 -53.10
C VAL A 23 27.56 54.40 -52.98
N GLU A 24 28.28 53.28 -52.89
CA GLU A 24 27.75 52.09 -52.25
C GLU A 24 27.33 52.56 -50.87
N THR A 25 26.07 52.97 -50.76
CA THR A 25 25.45 53.25 -49.49
C THR A 25 25.62 51.97 -48.71
N ILE A 26 26.49 51.97 -47.69
CA ILE A 26 26.52 50.90 -46.70
C ILE A 26 25.12 50.94 -46.10
N GLN A 27 24.22 50.12 -46.64
CA GLN A 27 22.86 50.05 -46.16
C GLN A 27 22.98 49.52 -44.73
N ALA A 28 22.60 50.35 -43.76
CA ALA A 28 22.56 49.92 -42.37
C ALA A 28 21.73 48.63 -42.30
N GLN A 29 22.38 47.55 -41.89
CA GLN A 29 21.81 46.21 -41.89
C GLN A 29 21.98 45.58 -40.51
N CYS A 30 20.94 44.90 -40.05
CA CYS A 30 20.98 44.20 -38.79
C CYS A 30 21.49 42.77 -39.01
N SER A 31 22.32 42.27 -38.08
CA SER A 31 22.60 40.84 -37.98
C SER A 31 21.34 40.08 -37.51
N LYS A 32 21.32 38.77 -37.72
CA LYS A 32 20.26 37.88 -37.22
C LYS A 32 19.86 38.18 -35.76
N PRO A 33 18.60 38.56 -35.50
CA PRO A 33 18.19 38.92 -34.16
C PRO A 33 18.12 37.68 -33.27
N LYS A 34 18.48 37.86 -32.00
CA LYS A 34 18.26 36.85 -30.96
C LYS A 34 16.93 37.15 -30.28
N GLY A 35 16.07 36.13 -30.20
CA GLY A 35 14.81 36.21 -29.48
C GLY A 35 14.99 36.21 -27.96
N GLY A 36 13.88 36.37 -27.24
CA GLY A 36 13.84 36.12 -25.80
C GLY A 36 13.93 34.63 -25.46
N SER A 37 13.84 34.28 -24.17
CA SER A 37 13.86 32.88 -23.73
C SER A 37 12.72 32.08 -24.36
N HIS A 38 13.07 30.93 -24.93
CA HIS A 38 12.14 30.01 -25.60
C HIS A 38 11.44 30.59 -26.84
N MET A 39 12.16 31.40 -27.61
CA MET A 39 11.69 32.00 -28.86
C MET A 39 12.64 31.71 -30.01
N SER A 40 12.07 31.37 -31.16
CA SER A 40 12.80 31.14 -32.40
C SER A 40 12.21 31.95 -33.55
N LEU A 41 13.06 32.36 -34.49
CA LEU A 41 12.62 32.96 -35.75
C LEU A 41 11.74 31.98 -36.52
N SER A 42 10.79 32.51 -37.29
CA SER A 42 9.82 31.71 -38.04
C SER A 42 9.74 32.12 -39.52
N GLY A 43 9.35 31.18 -40.38
CA GLY A 43 9.22 31.41 -41.82
C GLY A 43 10.58 31.47 -42.53
N ASP A 44 10.65 32.27 -43.59
CA ASP A 44 11.80 32.31 -44.50
C ASP A 44 13.04 32.98 -43.90
N TYR A 45 12.90 33.64 -42.75
CA TYR A 45 13.96 34.38 -42.06
C TYR A 45 14.88 33.48 -41.22
N ILE A 46 14.56 32.18 -41.06
CA ILE A 46 15.31 31.26 -40.17
C ILE A 46 16.76 31.08 -40.62
N THR A 47 17.01 31.05 -41.92
CA THR A 47 18.34 30.82 -42.51
C THR A 47 19.06 32.11 -42.89
N GLN A 48 18.42 33.27 -42.71
CA GLN A 48 18.99 34.56 -43.05
C GLN A 48 19.89 35.05 -41.92
N GLU A 49 21.05 35.60 -42.29
CA GLU A 49 22.05 36.09 -41.34
C GLU A 49 22.13 37.63 -41.29
N THR A 50 21.67 38.32 -42.35
CA THR A 50 21.63 39.79 -42.45
C THR A 50 20.28 40.29 -42.97
N PHE A 51 19.87 41.46 -42.48
CA PHE A 51 18.54 42.04 -42.73
C PHE A 51 18.65 43.54 -43.03
N PRO A 52 18.13 44.04 -44.18
CA PRO A 52 18.18 45.46 -44.48
C PRO A 52 17.28 46.29 -43.53
N ALA A 53 17.63 47.56 -43.34
CA ALA A 53 16.82 48.51 -42.55
C ALA A 53 15.33 48.49 -42.96
N GLY A 54 14.43 48.46 -41.98
CA GLY A 54 12.98 48.37 -42.19
C GLY A 54 12.43 46.94 -42.28
N SER A 55 13.29 45.90 -42.35
CA SER A 55 12.86 44.50 -42.31
C SER A 55 12.09 44.18 -41.03
N ASN A 56 10.99 43.43 -41.18
CA ASN A 56 10.21 42.92 -40.05
C ASN A 56 10.34 41.40 -39.98
N VAL A 57 10.73 40.89 -38.81
CA VAL A 57 10.82 39.45 -38.57
C VAL A 57 9.94 39.05 -37.41
N VAL A 58 9.45 37.80 -37.44
CA VAL A 58 8.53 37.26 -36.45
C VAL A 58 9.17 36.14 -35.65
N PHE A 59 9.20 36.30 -34.34
CA PHE A 59 9.51 35.26 -33.38
C PHE A 59 8.23 34.50 -33.00
N LYS A 60 8.36 33.17 -32.93
CA LYS A 60 7.36 32.27 -32.37
C LYS A 60 7.94 31.55 -31.15
N CYS A 61 7.06 31.14 -30.24
CA CYS A 61 7.48 30.33 -29.11
C CYS A 61 7.96 28.95 -29.57
N ASP A 62 8.99 28.45 -28.88
CA ASP A 62 9.52 27.12 -29.11
C ASP A 62 8.47 26.04 -28.78
N VAL A 63 8.70 24.83 -29.30
CA VAL A 63 7.83 23.67 -29.05
C VAL A 63 7.67 23.45 -27.53
N GLY A 64 6.42 23.33 -27.07
CA GLY A 64 6.10 23.19 -25.64
C GLY A 64 5.86 24.50 -24.90
N TYR A 65 6.05 25.64 -25.57
CA TYR A 65 5.75 26.97 -25.02
C TYR A 65 4.57 27.62 -25.76
N VAL A 66 3.94 28.59 -25.09
CA VAL A 66 2.80 29.35 -25.62
C VAL A 66 2.98 30.83 -25.32
N GLY A 67 2.51 31.66 -26.25
CA GLY A 67 2.60 33.11 -26.21
C GLY A 67 2.17 33.70 -27.55
N PHE A 68 2.05 35.02 -27.62
CA PHE A 68 1.77 35.70 -28.88
C PHE A 68 3.02 35.72 -29.76
N ALA A 69 2.82 35.71 -31.09
CA ALA A 69 3.94 35.91 -32.01
C ALA A 69 4.44 37.34 -31.88
N MET A 70 5.75 37.53 -31.88
CA MET A 70 6.38 38.83 -31.64
C MET A 70 7.07 39.32 -32.89
N THR A 71 6.73 40.54 -33.33
CA THR A 71 7.39 41.17 -34.48
C THR A 71 8.41 42.17 -34.00
N THR A 72 9.62 42.13 -34.56
CA THR A 72 10.62 43.17 -34.39
C THR A 72 11.05 43.73 -35.74
N THR A 73 11.46 45.00 -35.74
CA THR A 73 11.87 45.74 -36.93
C THR A 73 13.34 46.10 -36.83
N CYS A 74 14.08 45.93 -37.92
CA CYS A 74 15.46 46.39 -38.04
C CYS A 74 15.48 47.92 -38.21
N LEU A 75 16.17 48.63 -37.32
CA LEU A 75 16.31 50.09 -37.31
C LEU A 75 17.58 50.58 -38.03
N GLY A 76 18.18 49.74 -38.87
CA GLY A 76 19.50 49.98 -39.47
C GLY A 76 20.52 49.03 -38.88
N GLU A 77 21.12 49.36 -37.74
CA GLU A 77 22.14 48.53 -37.09
C GLU A 77 21.62 47.74 -35.89
N THR A 78 20.49 48.16 -35.32
CA THR A 78 19.89 47.54 -34.12
C THR A 78 18.44 47.15 -34.34
N TRP A 79 17.97 46.17 -33.57
CA TRP A 79 16.59 45.72 -33.59
C TRP A 79 15.75 46.46 -32.54
N LYS A 80 14.45 46.64 -32.82
CA LYS A 80 13.50 47.02 -31.77
C LYS A 80 13.46 45.96 -30.67
N ASN A 81 13.44 46.40 -29.40
CA ASN A 81 13.36 45.50 -28.26
C ASN A 81 12.05 44.70 -28.25
N VAL A 82 12.17 43.39 -28.03
CA VAL A 82 11.03 42.48 -27.81
C VAL A 82 10.85 42.29 -26.32
N THR A 83 9.70 42.71 -25.77
CA THR A 83 9.44 42.73 -24.31
C THR A 83 8.61 41.56 -23.80
N SER A 84 8.05 40.74 -24.69
CA SER A 84 7.19 39.63 -24.29
C SER A 84 7.97 38.35 -24.05
N THR A 85 7.37 37.43 -23.30
CA THR A 85 7.99 36.15 -22.92
C THR A 85 7.09 34.98 -23.30
N CYS A 86 7.71 33.86 -23.66
CA CYS A 86 7.03 32.59 -23.86
C CYS A 86 6.94 31.85 -22.53
N ARG A 87 5.77 31.31 -22.21
CA ARG A 87 5.56 30.50 -21.00
C ARG A 87 5.36 29.05 -21.37
N ARG A 88 5.61 28.13 -20.44
CA ARG A 88 5.35 26.70 -20.65
C ARG A 88 3.87 26.47 -20.93
N ARG A 89 3.58 25.57 -21.85
CA ARG A 89 2.21 25.10 -22.12
C ARG A 89 1.73 24.27 -20.92
N SER A 90 0.51 24.49 -20.46
CA SER A 90 -0.14 23.57 -19.51
C SER A 90 -0.77 22.40 -20.27
N CYS A 91 -0.54 21.18 -19.81
CA CYS A 91 -1.25 20.00 -20.29
C CYS A 91 -2.62 19.81 -19.61
N GLY A 92 -2.96 20.64 -18.61
CA GLY A 92 -4.18 20.49 -17.83
C GLY A 92 -4.17 19.22 -16.98
N SER A 93 -5.36 18.70 -16.68
CA SER A 93 -5.50 17.47 -15.89
C SER A 93 -4.90 16.26 -16.62
N PRO A 94 -4.09 15.41 -15.96
CA PRO A 94 -3.65 14.14 -16.50
C PRO A 94 -4.76 13.08 -16.55
N GLY A 95 -5.99 13.46 -16.19
CA GLY A 95 -7.15 12.57 -16.06
C GLY A 95 -7.25 11.94 -14.68
N GLU A 96 -8.37 11.26 -14.45
CA GLU A 96 -8.66 10.59 -13.18
C GLU A 96 -8.18 9.13 -13.22
N VAL A 97 -7.75 8.62 -12.08
CA VAL A 97 -7.38 7.21 -11.87
C VAL A 97 -8.40 6.62 -10.93
N MET A 98 -9.29 5.75 -11.42
CA MET A 98 -10.24 5.05 -10.53
C MET A 98 -9.46 4.17 -9.54
N ASN A 99 -9.84 4.21 -8.25
CA ASN A 99 -9.15 3.52 -7.15
C ASN A 99 -7.65 3.88 -7.04
N GLY A 100 -7.32 5.15 -7.32
CA GLY A 100 -5.97 5.66 -7.22
C GLY A 100 -5.89 7.16 -7.44
N ARG A 101 -4.67 7.67 -7.67
CA ARG A 101 -4.41 9.08 -7.94
C ARG A 101 -3.10 9.29 -8.70
N TYR A 102 -2.96 10.44 -9.35
CA TYR A 102 -1.65 10.93 -9.78
C TYR A 102 -0.99 11.77 -8.70
N ASP A 103 0.31 11.61 -8.54
CA ASP A 103 1.16 12.57 -7.85
C ASP A 103 1.42 13.78 -8.76
N LEU A 104 0.97 14.96 -8.31
CA LEU A 104 1.03 16.24 -9.04
C LEU A 104 2.09 17.20 -8.48
N THR A 105 3.02 16.72 -7.65
CA THR A 105 4.06 17.55 -7.02
C THR A 105 4.93 18.32 -8.03
N GLU A 106 5.19 17.77 -9.21
CA GLU A 106 5.95 18.41 -10.28
C GLU A 106 5.11 19.37 -11.17
N GLY A 107 3.80 19.51 -10.88
CA GLY A 107 2.87 20.36 -11.62
C GLY A 107 2.34 19.73 -12.91
N VAL A 108 1.81 20.58 -13.80
CA VAL A 108 1.09 20.16 -15.02
C VAL A 108 1.54 20.90 -16.29
N GLU A 109 2.65 21.63 -16.21
CA GLU A 109 3.22 22.38 -17.33
C GLU A 109 4.22 21.54 -18.14
N PHE A 110 4.56 21.98 -19.34
CA PHE A 110 5.48 21.30 -20.25
C PHE A 110 6.76 20.84 -19.54
N GLY A 111 7.07 19.56 -19.69
CA GLY A 111 8.18 18.90 -18.99
C GLY A 111 7.83 18.30 -17.62
N ALA A 112 6.65 18.59 -17.05
CA ALA A 112 6.22 17.97 -15.80
C ALA A 112 6.00 16.47 -15.94
N ARG A 113 6.30 15.73 -14.88
CA ARG A 113 6.10 14.28 -14.77
C ARG A 113 5.10 13.99 -13.66
N VAL A 114 4.13 13.12 -13.96
CA VAL A 114 3.17 12.63 -12.96
C VAL A 114 3.25 11.12 -12.86
N THR A 115 3.08 10.60 -11.65
CA THR A 115 3.15 9.16 -11.37
C THR A 115 1.85 8.69 -10.73
N ALA A 116 1.20 7.69 -11.32
CA ALA A 116 0.01 7.06 -10.77
C ALA A 116 0.37 6.18 -9.57
N GLN A 117 -0.49 6.23 -8.56
CA GLN A 117 -0.44 5.42 -7.34
C GLN A 117 -1.84 4.82 -7.14
N CYS A 118 -1.90 3.49 -7.00
CA CYS A 118 -3.15 2.81 -6.69
C CYS A 118 -3.41 2.78 -5.19
N ASP A 119 -4.69 2.69 -4.84
CA ASP A 119 -5.12 2.38 -3.49
C ASP A 119 -4.71 0.94 -3.11
N LYS A 120 -4.68 0.67 -1.80
CA LYS A 120 -4.25 -0.64 -1.29
C LYS A 120 -5.13 -1.77 -1.86
N GLY A 121 -4.50 -2.88 -2.24
CA GLY A 121 -5.17 -4.03 -2.85
C GLY A 121 -5.57 -3.83 -4.32
N HIS A 122 -4.98 -2.83 -5.00
CA HIS A 122 -5.12 -2.64 -6.43
C HIS A 122 -3.76 -2.55 -7.12
N TYR A 123 -3.69 -2.95 -8.39
CA TYR A 123 -2.50 -2.86 -9.21
C TYR A 123 -2.72 -1.98 -10.45
N ILE A 124 -1.65 -1.33 -10.91
CA ILE A 124 -1.70 -0.40 -12.04
C ILE A 124 -1.75 -1.16 -13.36
N VAL A 125 -2.75 -0.84 -14.18
CA VAL A 125 -2.81 -1.16 -15.61
C VAL A 125 -2.73 0.13 -16.42
N GLY A 126 -1.97 0.12 -17.52
CA GLY A 126 -1.73 1.32 -18.33
C GLY A 126 -0.43 2.05 -17.97
N SER A 127 -0.38 3.36 -18.18
CA SER A 127 0.86 4.13 -17.99
C SER A 127 1.00 4.63 -16.55
N LYS A 128 1.85 3.95 -15.76
CA LYS A 128 2.21 4.39 -14.39
C LYS A 128 2.80 5.81 -14.37
N VAL A 129 3.52 6.20 -15.41
CA VAL A 129 4.15 7.53 -15.51
C VAL A 129 3.66 8.21 -16.78
N ARG A 130 3.31 9.50 -16.67
CA ARG A 130 2.96 10.35 -17.81
C ARG A 130 3.77 11.64 -17.75
N ASN A 131 4.19 12.13 -18.91
CA ASN A 131 4.96 13.37 -19.05
C ASN A 131 4.15 14.39 -19.85
N CYS A 132 4.18 15.66 -19.43
CA CYS A 132 3.53 16.74 -20.15
C CYS A 132 4.38 17.14 -21.37
N MET A 133 3.96 16.66 -22.55
CA MET A 133 4.61 16.94 -23.83
C MET A 133 3.95 18.12 -24.54
N ALA A 134 4.51 18.56 -25.66
CA ALA A 134 3.94 19.64 -26.46
C ALA A 134 2.53 19.32 -27.00
N SER A 135 2.23 18.03 -27.19
CA SER A 135 0.92 17.51 -27.60
C SER A 135 -0.01 17.15 -26.44
N GLY A 136 0.37 17.43 -25.19
CA GLY A 136 -0.37 17.01 -23.99
C GLY A 136 0.31 15.86 -23.23
N TRP A 137 -0.42 15.24 -22.30
CA TRP A 137 0.08 14.14 -21.49
C TRP A 137 0.39 12.89 -22.33
N SER A 138 1.62 12.39 -22.24
CA SER A 138 2.04 11.15 -22.90
C SER A 138 1.38 9.91 -22.30
N GLY A 139 1.38 8.78 -23.03
CA GLY A 139 0.88 7.51 -22.52
C GLY A 139 -0.65 7.45 -22.37
N ARG A 140 -1.13 6.30 -21.91
CA ARG A 140 -2.57 6.05 -21.67
C ARG A 140 -2.91 6.37 -20.22
N LEU A 141 -4.20 6.60 -19.93
CA LEU A 141 -4.66 6.73 -18.56
C LEU A 141 -4.34 5.45 -17.77
N ALA A 142 -3.83 5.61 -16.55
CA ALA A 142 -3.70 4.51 -15.59
C ALA A 142 -5.07 4.13 -15.02
N ILE A 143 -5.30 2.83 -14.86
CA ILE A 143 -6.48 2.26 -14.21
C ILE A 143 -5.96 1.34 -13.10
N CYS A 144 -6.55 1.45 -11.90
CA CYS A 144 -6.22 0.57 -10.79
C CYS A 144 -7.24 -0.56 -10.71
N GLU A 145 -6.80 -1.75 -11.08
CA GLU A 145 -7.62 -2.97 -11.01
C GLU A 145 -7.45 -3.64 -9.66
N VAL A 146 -8.54 -4.17 -9.12
CA VAL A 146 -8.52 -4.85 -7.82
C VAL A 146 -7.72 -6.15 -7.90
N VAL A 147 -6.87 -6.40 -6.91
CA VAL A 147 -6.18 -7.68 -6.75
C VAL A 147 -7.23 -8.75 -6.47
N ARG A 148 -7.06 -9.91 -7.12
CA ARG A 148 -7.92 -11.06 -6.94
C ARG A 148 -7.10 -12.28 -6.57
N CYS A 149 -7.62 -13.05 -5.62
CA CYS A 149 -7.14 -14.37 -5.27
C CYS A 149 -7.85 -15.40 -6.14
N GLY A 150 -7.14 -16.48 -6.44
CA GLY A 150 -7.73 -17.65 -7.11
C GLY A 150 -8.54 -18.52 -6.16
N ALA A 151 -8.57 -19.82 -6.43
CA ALA A 151 -9.24 -20.78 -5.55
C ALA A 151 -8.61 -20.81 -4.14
N PRO A 152 -9.43 -20.88 -3.07
CA PRO A 152 -8.94 -21.02 -1.71
C PRO A 152 -8.15 -22.32 -1.49
N PRO A 153 -7.20 -22.35 -0.53
CA PRO A 153 -6.41 -23.55 -0.23
C PRO A 153 -7.29 -24.76 0.18
N VAL A 154 -6.98 -25.94 -0.35
CA VAL A 154 -7.71 -27.16 0.06
C VAL A 154 -7.27 -27.59 1.47
N VAL A 155 -8.24 -27.85 2.34
CA VAL A 155 -8.02 -28.38 3.70
C VAL A 155 -8.49 -29.84 3.76
N ALA A 156 -7.61 -30.75 4.17
CA ALA A 156 -7.96 -32.16 4.32
C ALA A 156 -9.01 -32.37 5.43
N ASN A 157 -10.02 -33.19 5.16
CA ASN A 157 -11.19 -33.41 6.04
C ASN A 157 -11.90 -32.10 6.45
N GLY A 158 -11.85 -31.11 5.57
CA GLY A 158 -12.50 -29.83 5.74
C GLY A 158 -13.02 -29.32 4.41
N SER A 159 -13.91 -28.35 4.49
CA SER A 159 -14.54 -27.72 3.34
C SER A 159 -14.77 -26.23 3.62
N LEU A 160 -14.99 -25.47 2.56
CA LEU A 160 -15.55 -24.13 2.71
C LEU A 160 -17.00 -24.25 3.17
N LEU A 161 -17.42 -23.38 4.09
CA LEU A 161 -18.80 -23.28 4.54
C LEU A 161 -19.72 -22.88 3.37
N ASN A 162 -19.25 -21.97 2.52
CA ASN A 162 -19.93 -21.52 1.32
C ASN A 162 -19.33 -22.17 0.07
N ARG A 163 -20.06 -22.15 -1.04
CA ARG A 163 -19.56 -22.64 -2.33
C ARG A 163 -18.32 -21.85 -2.75
N ALA A 164 -17.29 -22.57 -3.21
CA ALA A 164 -16.11 -21.95 -3.79
C ALA A 164 -16.45 -21.19 -5.08
N GLU A 165 -15.92 -19.99 -5.21
CA GLU A 165 -15.96 -19.16 -6.41
C GLU A 165 -14.65 -19.28 -7.19
N GLU A 166 -14.65 -18.82 -8.45
CA GLU A 166 -13.46 -18.86 -9.30
C GLU A 166 -12.42 -17.80 -8.92
N SER A 167 -12.85 -16.68 -8.32
CA SER A 167 -11.96 -15.61 -7.89
C SER A 167 -12.56 -14.82 -6.74
N TYR A 168 -11.70 -14.31 -5.87
CA TYR A 168 -12.09 -13.49 -4.71
C TYR A 168 -11.37 -12.15 -4.75
N ALA A 169 -12.10 -11.05 -4.65
CA ALA A 169 -11.51 -9.71 -4.59
C ALA A 169 -10.77 -9.47 -3.26
N TYR A 170 -9.81 -8.56 -3.26
CA TYR A 170 -9.09 -8.13 -2.05
C TYR A 170 -10.03 -7.89 -0.86
N ARG A 171 -9.69 -8.49 0.29
CA ARG A 171 -10.45 -8.53 1.56
C ARG A 171 -11.73 -9.37 1.57
N GLU A 172 -12.13 -10.00 0.47
CA GLU A 172 -13.21 -10.98 0.53
C GLU A 172 -12.79 -12.17 1.39
N LEU A 173 -13.76 -12.71 2.12
CA LEU A 173 -13.56 -13.74 3.13
C LEU A 173 -14.07 -15.08 2.66
N VAL A 174 -13.34 -16.12 3.03
CA VAL A 174 -13.80 -17.50 2.97
C VAL A 174 -13.74 -18.12 4.36
N GLU A 175 -14.74 -18.93 4.67
CA GLU A 175 -14.89 -19.58 5.97
C GLU A 175 -14.72 -21.08 5.79
N TYR A 176 -13.89 -21.69 6.65
CA TYR A 176 -13.68 -23.13 6.68
C TYR A 176 -14.48 -23.79 7.79
N GLN A 177 -14.92 -25.01 7.51
CA GLN A 177 -15.48 -25.94 8.47
C GLN A 177 -14.78 -27.30 8.32
N CYS A 178 -14.71 -28.05 9.41
CA CYS A 178 -14.23 -29.43 9.38
C CYS A 178 -15.38 -30.41 9.19
N ASP A 179 -15.05 -31.59 8.66
CA ASP A 179 -15.97 -32.71 8.62
C ASP A 179 -16.46 -33.09 10.02
N ARG A 180 -17.60 -33.79 10.08
CA ARG A 180 -18.24 -34.11 11.36
C ARG A 180 -17.26 -34.77 12.33
N GLN A 181 -17.32 -34.32 13.58
CA GLN A 181 -16.54 -34.83 14.73
C GLN A 181 -15.06 -34.44 14.75
N LEU A 182 -14.57 -33.70 13.74
CA LEU A 182 -13.22 -33.13 13.75
C LEU A 182 -13.22 -31.71 14.35
N THR A 183 -12.06 -31.33 14.88
CA THR A 183 -11.83 -30.01 15.46
C THR A 183 -11.02 -29.14 14.50
N LEU A 184 -11.44 -27.89 14.34
CA LEU A 184 -10.73 -26.90 13.54
C LEU A 184 -9.62 -26.27 14.39
N ASP A 185 -8.37 -26.51 13.99
CA ASP A 185 -7.17 -25.93 14.57
C ASP A 185 -6.62 -24.81 13.66
N GLY A 186 -6.52 -23.61 14.21
CA GLY A 186 -6.11 -22.40 13.48
C GLY A 186 -7.26 -21.49 13.04
N PRO A 187 -7.04 -20.63 12.04
CA PRO A 187 -7.96 -19.57 11.68
C PRO A 187 -9.15 -20.09 10.89
N ARG A 188 -10.37 -19.78 11.35
CA ARG A 188 -11.61 -20.14 10.66
C ARG A 188 -11.82 -19.36 9.36
N PHE A 189 -11.37 -18.11 9.33
CA PHE A 189 -11.56 -17.19 8.22
C PHE A 189 -10.22 -16.90 7.54
N LEU A 190 -10.22 -16.94 6.21
CA LEU A 190 -9.15 -16.43 5.37
C LEU A 190 -9.68 -15.24 4.57
N HIS A 191 -8.82 -14.27 4.31
CA HIS A 191 -9.11 -13.12 3.45
C HIS A 191 -8.18 -13.10 2.25
N CYS A 192 -8.67 -12.60 1.12
CA CYS A 192 -7.80 -12.35 -0.02
C CYS A 192 -6.85 -11.17 0.28
N SER A 193 -5.54 -11.40 0.23
CA SER A 193 -4.53 -10.39 0.52
C SER A 193 -4.13 -9.58 -0.71
N GLU A 194 -3.30 -8.56 -0.51
CA GLU A 194 -2.79 -7.70 -1.60
C GLU A 194 -1.82 -8.42 -2.54
N THR A 195 -1.33 -9.61 -2.16
CA THR A 195 -0.45 -10.44 -2.99
C THR A 195 -1.23 -11.39 -3.90
N GLY A 196 -2.56 -11.42 -3.81
CA GLY A 196 -3.40 -12.37 -4.54
C GLY A 196 -3.40 -13.77 -3.92
N GLN A 197 -2.98 -13.90 -2.66
CA GLN A 197 -3.03 -15.14 -1.89
C GLN A 197 -3.97 -15.00 -0.68
N PHE A 198 -4.54 -16.12 -0.25
CA PHE A 198 -5.35 -16.14 0.97
C PHE A 198 -4.46 -16.09 2.21
N GLU A 199 -4.82 -15.22 3.14
CA GLU A 199 -4.14 -15.02 4.40
C GLU A 199 -5.15 -15.01 5.57
N PRO A 200 -4.78 -15.44 6.78
CA PRO A 200 -3.53 -16.12 7.15
C PRO A 200 -3.40 -17.54 6.53
N TYR A 201 -2.54 -18.39 7.06
CA TYR A 201 -2.44 -19.79 6.61
C TYR A 201 -3.75 -20.56 6.88
N PRO A 202 -4.12 -21.54 6.04
CA PRO A 202 -5.36 -22.29 6.22
C PRO A 202 -5.37 -23.13 7.51
N PRO A 203 -6.54 -23.37 8.12
CA PRO A 203 -6.65 -24.19 9.32
C PRO A 203 -6.41 -25.68 9.01
N LYS A 204 -6.27 -26.48 10.06
CA LYS A 204 -6.20 -27.94 9.99
C LYS A 204 -7.42 -28.56 10.68
N CYS A 205 -7.90 -29.67 10.12
CA CYS A 205 -8.95 -30.47 10.75
C CYS A 205 -8.32 -31.69 11.41
N ILE A 206 -8.39 -31.73 12.74
CA ILE A 206 -7.73 -32.75 13.56
C ILE A 206 -8.75 -33.52 14.39
N ASP A 207 -8.55 -34.84 14.52
CA ASP A 207 -9.34 -35.67 15.41
C ASP A 207 -8.72 -35.65 16.80
N ILE A 208 -9.44 -35.06 17.75
CA ILE A 208 -9.01 -34.96 19.14
C ILE A 208 -9.78 -35.97 19.96
N THR A 209 -9.07 -36.87 20.63
CA THR A 209 -9.68 -37.81 21.56
C THR A 209 -8.78 -37.99 22.78
N CYS A 210 -9.22 -37.48 23.94
CA CYS A 210 -8.49 -37.65 25.18
C CYS A 210 -8.72 -39.05 25.79
N PRO A 211 -7.70 -39.63 26.45
CA PRO A 211 -7.81 -40.91 27.12
C PRO A 211 -8.83 -40.85 28.26
N THR A 212 -9.50 -41.97 28.56
CA THR A 212 -10.46 -42.01 29.67
C THR A 212 -9.71 -41.96 31.01
N PRO A 213 -9.97 -40.95 31.88
CA PRO A 213 -9.34 -40.89 33.19
C PRO A 213 -9.72 -42.10 34.03
N LYS A 214 -8.73 -42.75 34.61
CA LYS A 214 -8.90 -43.84 35.59
C LYS A 214 -8.30 -43.36 36.90
N ILE A 215 -9.18 -43.04 37.86
CA ILE A 215 -8.80 -42.51 39.17
C ILE A 215 -9.32 -43.49 40.20
N ASP A 216 -8.42 -44.08 40.98
CA ASP A 216 -8.78 -45.01 42.03
C ASP A 216 -9.51 -44.28 43.16
N LYS A 217 -10.55 -44.91 43.71
CA LYS A 217 -11.36 -44.36 44.81
C LYS A 217 -12.03 -43.02 44.50
N ALA A 218 -12.37 -42.79 43.23
CA ALA A 218 -13.13 -41.63 42.78
C ALA A 218 -14.27 -42.03 41.84
N PHE A 219 -15.29 -41.17 41.76
CA PHE A 219 -16.37 -41.30 40.79
C PHE A 219 -16.56 -39.99 40.03
N ARG A 220 -16.96 -40.08 38.75
CA ARG A 220 -17.26 -38.90 37.94
C ARG A 220 -18.61 -38.34 38.38
N VAL A 221 -18.62 -37.07 38.79
CA VAL A 221 -19.81 -36.36 39.26
C VAL A 221 -20.45 -35.47 38.20
N GLU A 222 -19.66 -35.01 37.22
CA GLU A 222 -20.17 -34.16 36.15
C GLU A 222 -19.35 -34.30 34.86
N GLY A 223 -19.95 -33.85 33.77
CA GLY A 223 -19.28 -33.64 32.50
C GLY A 223 -19.71 -34.61 31.41
N HIS A 224 -18.90 -34.67 30.37
CA HIS A 224 -19.17 -35.44 29.17
C HIS A 224 -18.89 -36.94 29.39
N ILE A 225 -19.37 -37.77 28.46
CA ILE A 225 -19.08 -39.21 28.42
C ILE A 225 -18.11 -39.53 27.26
N PRO A 226 -17.36 -40.64 27.32
CA PRO A 226 -16.49 -41.05 26.22
C PRO A 226 -17.25 -41.26 24.90
N PRO A 227 -16.63 -41.00 23.74
CA PRO A 227 -15.26 -40.51 23.55
C PRO A 227 -15.11 -39.01 23.87
N TYR A 228 -14.05 -38.65 24.60
CA TYR A 228 -13.79 -37.27 25.03
C TYR A 228 -13.13 -36.46 23.92
N LYS A 229 -13.91 -35.63 23.23
CA LYS A 229 -13.45 -34.73 22.16
C LYS A 229 -12.92 -33.40 22.72
N TYR A 230 -12.35 -32.55 21.86
CA TYR A 230 -11.87 -31.21 22.24
C TYR A 230 -12.90 -30.43 23.08
N LYS A 231 -12.45 -29.78 24.14
CA LYS A 231 -13.25 -29.08 25.17
C LYS A 231 -14.24 -29.95 25.95
N SER A 232 -14.20 -31.28 25.81
CA SER A 232 -14.93 -32.16 26.73
C SER A 232 -14.42 -31.92 28.14
N PHE A 233 -15.33 -31.61 29.04
CA PHE A 233 -15.05 -31.41 30.45
C PHE A 233 -15.56 -32.60 31.27
N VAL A 234 -14.81 -33.02 32.29
CA VAL A 234 -15.21 -34.02 33.30
C VAL A 234 -14.80 -33.56 34.70
N ARG A 235 -15.59 -33.87 35.71
CA ARG A 235 -15.24 -33.62 37.12
C ARG A 235 -15.39 -34.87 37.96
N TYR A 236 -14.43 -35.08 38.85
CA TYR A 236 -14.38 -36.22 39.77
C TYR A 236 -14.51 -35.77 41.22
N GLU A 237 -15.00 -36.68 42.06
CA GLU A 237 -15.02 -36.55 43.51
C GLU A 237 -14.51 -37.87 44.11
N CYS A 238 -13.79 -37.78 45.23
CA CYS A 238 -13.30 -38.95 45.92
C CYS A 238 -14.44 -39.66 46.68
N GLU A 239 -14.34 -40.98 46.81
CA GLU A 239 -15.22 -41.77 47.65
C GLU A 239 -15.13 -41.32 49.13
N LYS A 240 -16.18 -41.59 49.91
CA LYS A 240 -16.20 -41.25 51.34
C LYS A 240 -14.98 -41.83 52.07
N GLY A 241 -14.30 -40.99 52.86
CA GLY A 241 -13.07 -41.35 53.58
C GLY A 241 -11.80 -41.08 52.77
N TYR A 242 -11.92 -40.48 51.59
CA TYR A 242 -10.79 -40.01 50.80
C TYR A 242 -10.91 -38.52 50.50
N GLU A 243 -9.77 -37.84 50.44
CA GLU A 243 -9.62 -36.44 50.08
C GLU A 243 -8.83 -36.33 48.76
N MET A 244 -9.22 -35.36 47.93
CA MET A 244 -8.66 -35.18 46.60
C MET A 244 -7.38 -34.36 46.63
N GLU A 245 -6.37 -34.83 45.91
CA GLU A 245 -5.14 -34.11 45.62
C GLU A 245 -5.03 -33.85 44.11
N GLY A 246 -4.94 -32.58 43.72
CA GLY A 246 -4.92 -32.13 42.32
C GLY A 246 -6.22 -31.46 41.88
N GLU A 247 -6.35 -31.23 40.57
CA GLU A 247 -7.56 -30.61 40.01
C GLU A 247 -8.70 -31.63 39.87
N SER A 248 -9.86 -31.30 40.43
CA SER A 248 -11.06 -32.15 40.34
C SER A 248 -11.70 -32.13 38.96
N GLY A 249 -11.46 -31.08 38.17
CA GLY A 249 -12.00 -30.89 36.83
C GLY A 249 -10.91 -31.01 35.76
N LEU A 250 -11.20 -31.72 34.67
CA LEU A 250 -10.29 -31.90 33.54
C LEU A 250 -10.99 -31.50 32.24
N THR A 251 -10.31 -30.71 31.41
CA THR A 251 -10.77 -30.32 30.07
C THR A 251 -9.88 -30.95 29.01
N CYS A 252 -10.46 -31.55 27.97
CA CYS A 252 -9.70 -32.14 26.87
C CYS A 252 -9.18 -31.04 25.93
N GLU A 253 -7.86 -30.93 25.83
CA GLU A 253 -7.15 -29.91 25.06
C GLU A 253 -6.88 -30.34 23.62
N ILE A 254 -6.42 -29.38 22.81
CA ILE A 254 -6.25 -29.55 21.36
C ILE A 254 -5.11 -30.50 20.97
N ASP A 255 -4.28 -30.90 21.92
CA ASP A 255 -3.18 -31.87 21.74
C ASP A 255 -3.57 -33.29 22.18
N SER A 256 -4.87 -33.54 22.37
CA SER A 256 -5.42 -34.80 22.91
C SER A 256 -4.94 -35.15 24.33
N ARG A 257 -4.58 -34.14 25.12
CA ARG A 257 -4.27 -34.29 26.55
C ARG A 257 -5.31 -33.58 27.40
N TRP A 258 -5.37 -33.95 28.68
CA TRP A 258 -6.19 -33.24 29.65
C TRP A 258 -5.46 -31.99 30.16
N SER A 259 -6.22 -30.96 30.52
CA SER A 259 -5.73 -29.66 31.02
C SER A 259 -4.81 -29.78 32.25
N ALA A 260 -4.98 -30.84 33.04
CA ALA A 260 -4.15 -31.19 34.18
C ALA A 260 -3.91 -32.70 34.24
N SER A 261 -2.95 -33.11 35.07
CA SER A 261 -2.77 -34.52 35.44
C SER A 261 -3.98 -35.04 36.21
N TYR A 262 -4.22 -36.35 36.16
CA TYR A 262 -5.32 -36.96 36.91
C TYR A 262 -5.15 -36.74 38.42
N PRO A 263 -6.22 -36.33 39.14
CA PRO A 263 -6.16 -36.19 40.59
C PRO A 263 -6.01 -37.56 41.24
N THR A 264 -5.51 -37.56 42.47
CA THR A 264 -5.39 -38.77 43.31
C THR A 264 -6.21 -38.62 44.58
N CYS A 265 -6.81 -39.71 45.04
CA CYS A 265 -7.58 -39.74 46.28
C CYS A 265 -6.75 -40.37 47.41
N LYS A 266 -6.45 -39.61 48.45
CA LYS A 266 -5.72 -40.06 49.65
C LYS A 266 -6.68 -40.28 50.80
N VAL A 267 -6.40 -41.22 51.71
CA VAL A 267 -7.25 -41.43 52.89
C VAL A 267 -7.33 -40.13 53.69
N SER A 268 -8.54 -39.67 54.02
CA SER A 268 -8.70 -38.44 54.79
C SER A 268 -8.21 -38.66 56.22
N GLU A 269 -7.50 -37.69 56.81
CA GLU A 269 -6.98 -37.82 58.17
C GLU A 269 -8.09 -38.06 59.21
N ASP A 270 -9.28 -37.51 58.95
CA ASP A 270 -10.49 -37.70 59.77
C ASP A 270 -11.09 -39.12 59.69
N SER A 271 -10.75 -39.89 58.65
CA SER A 271 -11.22 -41.28 58.48
C SER A 271 -10.21 -42.31 58.98
N ASN A 272 -9.06 -41.87 59.49
CA ASN A 272 -8.05 -42.77 60.05
C ASN A 272 -8.51 -43.32 61.42
N PRO A 273 -8.72 -44.65 61.56
CA PRO A 273 -9.14 -45.26 62.84
C PRO A 273 -8.12 -45.04 63.97
N GLU A 274 -6.84 -44.81 63.66
CA GLU A 274 -5.81 -44.49 64.65
C GLU A 274 -5.88 -43.03 65.12
N ALA A 275 -6.20 -42.09 64.21
CA ALA A 275 -6.43 -40.69 64.57
C ALA A 275 -7.71 -40.53 65.39
N GLU A 276 -8.78 -41.24 65.02
CA GLU A 276 -10.03 -41.29 65.76
C GLU A 276 -9.81 -41.88 67.16
N LYS A 277 -9.09 -43.01 67.28
CA LYS A 277 -8.68 -43.58 68.59
C LYS A 277 -7.81 -42.63 69.40
N SER A 278 -6.88 -41.91 68.76
CA SER A 278 -5.99 -40.93 69.40
C SER A 278 -6.79 -39.75 69.96
N LEU A 279 -7.73 -39.21 69.19
CA LEU A 279 -8.63 -38.12 69.60
C LEU A 279 -9.56 -38.56 70.74
N PHE A 280 -10.22 -39.72 70.63
CA PHE A 280 -11.02 -40.30 71.72
C PHE A 280 -10.18 -40.57 72.98
N SER A 281 -8.91 -40.98 72.84
CA SER A 281 -8.01 -41.22 73.98
C SER A 281 -7.62 -39.91 74.69
N LYS A 282 -7.38 -38.82 73.93
CA LYS A 282 -7.11 -37.48 74.47
C LYS A 282 -8.31 -36.92 75.22
N ILE A 283 -9.50 -36.97 74.63
CA ILE A 283 -10.75 -36.50 75.26
C ILE A 283 -11.04 -37.29 76.55
N LYS A 284 -10.83 -38.62 76.55
CA LYS A 284 -11.03 -39.46 77.74
C LYS A 284 -10.06 -39.13 78.88
N ASN A 285 -8.83 -38.73 78.54
CA ASN A 285 -7.82 -38.31 79.53
C ASN A 285 -8.13 -36.93 80.12
N GLU A 286 -8.65 -35.98 79.33
CA GLU A 286 -9.08 -34.66 79.84
C GLU A 286 -10.29 -34.77 80.75
N VAL A 287 -11.29 -35.59 80.42
CA VAL A 287 -12.47 -35.84 81.27
C VAL A 287 -12.07 -36.52 82.59
N LYS A 288 -11.14 -37.48 82.57
CA LYS A 288 -10.59 -38.10 83.79
C LYS A 288 -9.79 -37.11 84.64
N GLY A 289 -9.01 -36.23 84.01
CA GLY A 289 -8.28 -35.16 84.70
C GLY A 289 -9.19 -34.12 85.35
N GLY A 290 -10.34 -33.83 84.72
CA GLY A 290 -11.39 -32.96 85.27
C GLY A 290 -12.13 -33.57 86.46
N LEU A 291 -12.50 -34.86 86.39
CA LEU A 291 -13.16 -35.58 87.48
C LEU A 291 -12.25 -35.84 88.69
N SER A 292 -10.95 -36.02 88.48
CA SER A 292 -9.98 -36.11 89.59
C SER A 292 -9.80 -34.79 90.34
N LYS A 293 -10.11 -33.64 89.71
CA LYS A 293 -10.04 -32.33 90.36
C LYS A 293 -11.32 -31.94 91.12
N SER A 294 -12.44 -32.66 90.94
CA SER A 294 -13.68 -32.38 91.67
C SER A 294 -13.95 -33.29 92.88
N LEU A 295 -13.13 -34.33 93.11
CA LEU A 295 -13.32 -35.31 94.20
C LEU A 295 -12.16 -35.37 95.21
N GLY A 296 -11.14 -34.51 95.07
CA GLY A 296 -10.00 -34.39 96.00
C GLY A 296 -9.98 -33.11 96.83
N GLY A 297 -11.12 -32.41 96.93
CA GLY A 297 -11.26 -31.13 97.63
C GLY A 297 -12.52 -31.07 98.50
N LEU A 298 -12.68 -32.06 99.38
CA LEU A 298 -13.45 -32.00 100.62
C LEU A 298 -12.59 -32.64 101.72
#